data_AF-A0A975XWX2-F1
#
_entry.id   AF-A0A975XWX2-F1
#
_cell.length_a   1.000
_cell.length_b   1.000
_cell.length_c   1.000
_cell.angle_alpha   90.00
_cell.angle_beta   90.00
_cell.angle_gamma   90.00
#
_symmetry.space_group_name_H-M   'P 1'
#
loop_
_entity.id
_entity.type
_entity.pdbx_description
1 polymer ?
#
loop_
_entity_poly.entity_id
_entity_poly.type
_entity_poly.pdbx_seq_one_letter_code
_entity_poly.pdbx_strand_id
1 'polypeptide(L)'
;MSSTPFEELSDNVEEQAALLSGEQSGRLFVAAARALYPAYVRSCSEVGIEGDQDLMNEILTWAQQPAGQRDEAVGRSLFSRAEEMPEEEVGESEFGTIGIDCWTCAYVGLGSLVDGEYLGDGAWSLLEPTMESVSERLLGGMPGSGGDDGEELALEDPQFVEVRDGVDRAFALLSCGGLSIVELVEVLAPLLPPEARWPVDL
;
A
#
# COMPACT_ATOMS: atom_id res chain seq x y z
N MET A 1 -26.35 6.27 4.25
CA MET A 1 -26.04 4.84 4.38
C MET A 1 -25.16 4.72 5.62
N SER A 2 -25.19 3.61 6.34
CA SER A 2 -24.27 3.38 7.46
C SER A 2 -22.97 2.87 6.85
N SER A 3 -21.83 3.46 7.21
CA SER A 3 -20.52 2.95 6.84
C SER A 3 -20.29 1.59 7.51
N THR A 4 -19.50 0.69 6.91
CA THR A 4 -19.02 -0.50 7.60
C THR A 4 -17.91 -0.13 8.60
N PRO A 5 -17.68 -0.92 9.66
CA PRO A 5 -16.57 -0.69 10.59
C PRO A 5 -15.18 -0.52 9.93
N PHE A 6 -14.91 -1.22 8.82
CA PHE A 6 -13.69 -1.07 8.03
C PHE A 6 -13.65 0.23 7.25
N GLU A 7 -14.77 0.64 6.64
CA GLU A 7 -14.87 1.96 5.99
C GLU A 7 -14.57 3.07 7.00
N GLU A 8 -15.13 3.00 8.22
CA GLU A 8 -14.83 3.97 9.28
C GLU A 8 -13.34 3.95 9.67
N LEU A 9 -12.71 2.78 9.72
CA LEU A 9 -11.28 2.67 10.01
C LEU A 9 -10.42 3.25 8.88
N SER A 10 -10.76 2.97 7.63
CA SER A 10 -10.10 3.53 6.45
C SER A 10 -10.25 5.05 6.39
N ASP A 11 -11.46 5.57 6.68
CA ASP A 11 -11.71 7.02 6.78
C ASP A 11 -10.83 7.67 7.86
N ASN A 12 -10.64 7.02 9.01
CA ASN A 12 -9.73 7.52 10.04
C ASN A 12 -8.25 7.51 9.59
N VAL A 13 -7.83 6.53 8.80
CA VAL A 13 -6.48 6.51 8.20
C VAL A 13 -6.33 7.61 7.15
N GLU A 14 -7.36 7.83 6.33
CA GLU A 14 -7.44 8.90 5.33
C GLU A 14 -7.31 10.28 6.00
N GLU A 15 -8.06 10.52 7.07
CA GLU A 15 -7.98 11.76 7.86
C GLU A 15 -6.57 11.98 8.43
N GLN A 16 -5.91 10.93 8.92
CA GLN A 16 -4.53 11.03 9.41
C GLN A 16 -3.53 11.29 8.28
N ALA A 17 -3.69 10.64 7.12
CA ALA A 17 -2.86 10.86 5.94
C ALA A 17 -2.98 12.30 5.42
N ALA A 18 -4.19 12.87 5.44
CA ALA A 18 -4.45 14.25 5.05
C ALA A 18 -3.77 15.30 5.96
N LEU A 19 -3.37 14.93 7.18
CA LEU A 19 -2.62 15.81 8.09
C LEU A 19 -1.11 15.81 7.82
N LEU A 20 -0.61 14.86 7.01
CA LEU A 20 0.78 14.79 6.62
C LEU A 20 1.10 15.81 5.51
N SER A 21 2.32 16.32 5.49
CA SER A 21 2.84 17.00 4.29
C SER A 21 2.97 16.03 3.11
N GLY A 22 2.96 16.52 1.87
CA GLY A 22 3.17 15.65 0.70
C GLY A 22 4.45 14.83 0.75
N GLU A 23 5.52 15.35 1.34
CA GLU A 23 6.76 14.58 1.56
C GLU A 23 6.54 13.42 2.55
N GLN A 24 5.81 13.64 3.64
CA GLN A 24 5.54 12.61 4.64
C GLN A 24 4.56 11.55 4.09
N SER A 25 3.47 11.99 3.46
CA SER A 25 2.50 11.12 2.82
C SER A 25 3.15 10.31 1.70
N GLY A 26 3.92 10.97 0.83
CA GLY A 26 4.66 10.31 -0.24
C GLY A 26 5.60 9.22 0.26
N ARG A 27 6.32 9.46 1.36
CA ARG A 27 7.18 8.44 1.99
C ARG A 27 6.40 7.29 2.60
N LEU A 28 5.24 7.56 3.21
CA LEU A 28 4.37 6.54 3.78
C LEU A 28 3.92 5.56 2.70
N PHE A 29 3.31 6.07 1.63
CA PHE A 29 2.74 5.25 0.58
C PHE A 29 3.80 4.58 -0.30
N VAL A 30 4.95 5.23 -0.56
CA VAL A 30 6.08 4.55 -1.21
C VAL A 30 6.65 3.42 -0.35
N ALA A 31 6.71 3.59 0.97
CA ALA A 31 7.13 2.52 1.87
C ALA A 31 6.13 1.35 1.89
N ALA A 32 4.82 1.64 1.87
CA ALA A 32 3.78 0.63 1.73
C ALA A 32 3.89 -0.12 0.40
N ALA A 33 4.03 0.59 -0.72
CA ALA A 33 4.25 0.00 -2.04
C ALA A 33 5.50 -0.91 -2.04
N ARG A 34 6.60 -0.47 -1.42
CA ARG A 34 7.81 -1.29 -1.30
C ARG A 34 7.58 -2.55 -0.47
N ALA A 35 6.79 -2.47 0.60
CA ALA A 35 6.43 -3.62 1.43
C ALA A 35 5.54 -4.61 0.66
N LEU A 36 4.62 -4.12 -0.17
CA LEU A 36 3.67 -4.93 -0.96
C LEU A 36 4.25 -5.46 -2.28
N TYR A 37 5.34 -4.85 -2.79
CA TYR A 37 5.97 -5.20 -4.07
C TYR A 37 6.20 -6.69 -4.33
N PRO A 38 6.61 -7.51 -3.34
CA PRO A 38 6.81 -8.94 -3.57
C PRO A 38 5.52 -9.68 -3.96
N ALA A 39 4.38 -9.28 -3.39
CA ALA A 39 3.08 -9.83 -3.74
C ALA A 39 2.62 -9.37 -5.14
N TYR A 40 2.91 -8.12 -5.52
CA TYR A 40 2.69 -7.64 -6.89
C TYR A 40 3.45 -8.47 -7.92
N VAL A 41 4.76 -8.68 -7.73
CA VAL A 41 5.59 -9.49 -8.64
C VAL A 41 5.04 -10.92 -8.77
N ARG A 42 4.60 -11.50 -7.65
CA ARG A 42 3.98 -12.82 -7.63
C ARG A 42 2.66 -12.85 -8.39
N SER A 43 1.77 -11.88 -8.13
CA SER A 43 0.49 -11.74 -8.82
C SER A 43 0.70 -11.74 -10.34
N CYS A 44 1.59 -10.88 -10.85
CA CYS A 44 1.90 -10.83 -12.28
C CYS A 44 2.42 -12.16 -12.83
N SER A 45 3.28 -12.85 -12.07
CA SER A 45 3.81 -14.15 -12.48
C SER A 45 2.74 -15.25 -12.52
N GLU A 46 1.73 -15.21 -11.65
CA GLU A 46 0.66 -16.22 -11.58
C GLU A 46 -0.29 -16.13 -12.76
N VAL A 47 -0.63 -14.90 -13.19
CA VAL A 47 -1.51 -14.67 -14.36
C VAL A 47 -0.74 -14.61 -15.68
N GLY A 48 0.60 -14.69 -15.64
CA GLY A 48 1.44 -14.74 -16.83
C GLY A 48 1.53 -13.43 -17.59
N ILE A 49 1.36 -12.30 -16.88
CA ILE A 49 1.52 -10.96 -17.46
C ILE A 49 2.90 -10.39 -17.15
N GLU A 50 3.43 -9.63 -18.09
CA GLU A 50 4.61 -8.80 -17.85
C GLU A 50 4.14 -7.55 -17.12
N GLY A 51 4.10 -7.61 -15.79
CA GLY A 51 3.82 -6.42 -14.98
C GLY A 51 4.87 -5.34 -15.24
N ASP A 52 4.53 -4.07 -15.04
CA ASP A 52 5.46 -2.94 -15.20
C ASP A 52 6.38 -2.80 -13.97
N GLN A 53 7.12 -3.88 -13.72
CA GLN A 53 8.08 -4.03 -12.63
C GLN A 53 9.24 -3.05 -12.77
N ASP A 54 9.61 -2.73 -14.02
CA ASP A 54 10.62 -1.73 -14.33
C ASP A 54 10.15 -0.33 -13.90
N LEU A 55 8.94 0.09 -14.29
CA LEU A 55 8.36 1.35 -13.81
C LEU A 55 8.23 1.38 -12.29
N MET A 56 7.72 0.31 -11.67
CA MET A 56 7.62 0.24 -10.21
C MET A 56 8.99 0.41 -9.55
N ASN A 57 10.04 -0.25 -10.04
CA ASN A 57 11.39 -0.08 -9.52
C ASN A 57 11.94 1.33 -9.75
N GLU A 58 11.66 1.96 -10.90
CA GLU A 58 12.01 3.36 -11.17
C GLU A 58 11.36 4.31 -10.16
N ILE A 59 10.06 4.14 -9.88
CA ILE A 59 9.31 4.92 -8.89
C ILE A 59 9.94 4.76 -7.50
N LEU A 60 10.11 3.52 -7.04
CA LEU A 60 10.65 3.21 -5.73
C LEU A 60 12.09 3.76 -5.56
N THR A 61 12.91 3.67 -6.61
CA THR A 61 14.27 4.21 -6.61
C THR A 61 14.31 5.73 -6.59
N TRP A 62 13.46 6.39 -7.39
CA TRP A 62 13.38 7.85 -7.43
C TRP A 62 12.89 8.41 -6.09
N ALA A 63 11.84 7.83 -5.52
CA ALA A 63 11.25 8.27 -4.27
C ALA A 63 12.19 8.13 -3.05
N GLN A 64 13.10 7.14 -3.07
CA GLN A 64 14.13 6.95 -2.03
C GLN A 64 15.19 8.06 -1.99
N GLN A 65 15.35 8.83 -3.07
CA GLN A 65 16.33 9.91 -3.08
C GLN A 65 15.94 11.01 -2.08
N PRO A 66 16.90 11.71 -1.46
CA PRO A 66 16.60 12.87 -0.63
C PRO A 66 15.83 13.94 -1.43
N ALA A 67 14.87 14.63 -0.81
CA ALA A 67 14.03 15.63 -1.50
C ALA A 67 14.82 16.66 -2.32
N GLY A 68 15.98 17.12 -1.83
CA GLY A 68 16.86 18.06 -2.55
C GLY A 68 17.69 17.46 -3.70
N GLN A 69 17.59 16.15 -3.93
CA GLN A 69 18.29 15.41 -4.99
C GLN A 69 17.34 14.80 -6.03
N ARG A 70 16.04 14.76 -5.75
CA ARG A 70 15.04 14.27 -6.70
C ARG A 70 14.93 15.22 -7.89
N ASP A 71 15.07 14.68 -9.09
CA ASP A 71 14.78 15.42 -10.32
C ASP A 71 13.25 15.47 -10.52
N GLU A 72 12.68 16.67 -10.42
CA GLU A 72 11.24 16.92 -10.56
C GLU A 72 10.71 16.52 -11.95
N ALA A 73 11.51 16.71 -13.01
CA ALA A 73 11.09 16.35 -14.36
C ALA A 73 10.97 14.83 -14.51
N VAL A 74 11.88 14.08 -13.86
CA VAL A 74 11.78 12.62 -13.78
C VAL A 74 10.55 12.21 -12.98
N GLY A 75 10.31 12.81 -11.81
CA GLY A 75 9.14 12.52 -10.98
C GLY A 75 7.82 12.72 -11.74
N ARG A 76 7.66 13.85 -12.43
CA ARG A 76 6.46 14.12 -13.26
C ARG A 76 6.31 13.14 -14.42
N SER A 77 7.42 12.73 -15.05
CA SER A 77 7.39 11.72 -16.11
C SER A 77 6.99 10.34 -15.60
N LEU A 78 7.44 9.95 -14.40
CA LEU A 78 7.04 8.70 -13.76
C LEU A 78 5.56 8.74 -13.39
N PHE A 79 5.10 9.87 -12.83
CA PHE A 79 3.71 10.03 -12.40
C PHE A 79 2.73 9.91 -13.57
N SER A 80 3.03 10.57 -14.69
CA SER A 80 2.23 10.44 -15.92
C SER A 80 2.18 9.02 -16.49
N ARG A 81 3.21 8.19 -16.27
CA ARG A 81 3.21 6.78 -16.72
C ARG A 81 2.46 5.89 -15.74
N ALA A 82 2.48 6.22 -14.45
CA ALA A 82 1.82 5.45 -13.41
C ALA A 82 0.28 5.51 -13.47
N GLU A 83 -0.28 6.53 -14.15
CA GLU A 83 -1.73 6.64 -14.42
C GLU A 83 -2.29 5.48 -15.25
N GLU A 84 -1.46 4.82 -16.07
CA GLU A 84 -1.88 3.71 -16.94
C GLU A 84 -1.72 2.34 -16.25
N MET A 85 -2.28 2.20 -15.04
CA MET A 85 -2.20 0.95 -14.28
C MET A 85 -2.93 -0.21 -15.01
N PRO A 86 -2.35 -1.43 -15.09
CA PRO A 86 -3.04 -2.61 -15.60
C PRO A 86 -3.96 -3.26 -14.54
N GLU A 87 -4.92 -2.51 -13.99
CA GLU A 87 -5.83 -2.95 -12.91
C GLU A 87 -6.57 -4.26 -13.23
N GLU A 88 -7.10 -4.37 -14.45
CA GLU A 88 -7.95 -5.50 -14.85
C GLU A 88 -7.20 -6.84 -14.91
N GLU A 89 -5.90 -6.82 -15.26
CA GLU A 89 -5.11 -8.05 -15.46
C GLU A 89 -4.44 -8.52 -14.17
N VAL A 90 -4.00 -7.60 -13.31
CA VAL A 90 -3.38 -7.95 -12.02
C VAL A 90 -4.42 -8.52 -11.06
N GLY A 91 -5.67 -8.03 -11.12
CA GLY A 91 -6.76 -8.46 -10.24
C GLY A 91 -7.20 -9.92 -10.39
N GLU A 92 -6.78 -10.64 -11.45
CA GLU A 92 -7.24 -12.02 -11.71
C GLU A 92 -6.49 -13.11 -10.91
N SER A 93 -5.46 -12.75 -10.13
CA SER A 93 -4.67 -13.70 -9.33
C SER A 93 -5.17 -13.86 -7.89
N GLU A 94 -4.66 -14.86 -7.17
CA GLU A 94 -4.89 -15.02 -5.72
C GLU A 94 -4.39 -13.80 -4.92
N PHE A 95 -3.39 -13.08 -5.47
CA PHE A 95 -2.82 -11.87 -4.89
C PHE A 95 -3.26 -10.60 -5.64
N GLY A 96 -4.35 -10.68 -6.41
CA GLY A 96 -4.73 -9.62 -7.35
C GLY A 96 -5.01 -8.30 -6.66
N THR A 97 -5.82 -8.32 -5.60
CA THR A 97 -6.11 -7.15 -4.75
C THR A 97 -4.84 -6.56 -4.14
N ILE A 98 -3.96 -7.41 -3.58
CA ILE A 98 -2.68 -6.96 -2.99
C ILE A 98 -1.77 -6.32 -4.05
N GLY A 99 -1.79 -6.86 -5.28
CA GLY A 99 -1.07 -6.29 -6.42
C GLY A 99 -1.61 -4.91 -6.81
N ILE A 100 -2.94 -4.74 -6.77
CA ILE A 100 -3.60 -3.45 -6.99
C ILE A 100 -3.20 -2.45 -5.90
N ASP A 101 -3.29 -2.85 -4.63
CA ASP A 101 -2.90 -2.02 -3.49
C ASP A 101 -1.44 -1.56 -3.52
N CYS A 102 -0.54 -2.44 -3.95
CA CYS A 102 0.86 -2.09 -4.18
C CYS A 102 0.99 -0.93 -5.17
N TRP A 103 0.23 -0.97 -6.27
CA TRP A 103 0.28 0.06 -7.30
C TRP A 103 -0.39 1.34 -6.84
N THR A 104 -1.56 1.26 -6.21
CA THR A 104 -2.26 2.40 -5.61
C THR A 104 -1.33 3.14 -4.65
N CYS A 105 -0.64 2.41 -3.75
CA CYS A 105 0.35 3.00 -2.85
C CYS A 105 1.51 3.66 -3.61
N ALA A 106 2.00 3.07 -4.70
CA ALA A 106 3.09 3.65 -5.49
C ALA A 106 2.64 4.95 -6.19
N TYR A 107 1.45 4.94 -6.78
CA TYR A 107 0.85 6.06 -7.48
C TYR A 107 0.57 7.23 -6.53
N VAL A 108 -0.16 6.98 -5.45
CA VAL A 108 -0.49 7.98 -4.42
C VAL A 108 0.80 8.53 -3.81
N GLY A 109 1.76 7.65 -3.48
CA GLY A 109 3.03 8.06 -2.91
C GLY A 109 3.84 8.95 -3.85
N LEU A 110 3.97 8.55 -5.12
CA LEU A 110 4.67 9.33 -6.15
C LEU A 110 4.02 10.69 -6.37
N GLY A 111 2.70 10.70 -6.56
CA GLY A 111 1.97 11.94 -6.77
C GLY A 111 2.07 12.89 -5.58
N SER A 112 2.03 12.38 -4.35
CA SER A 112 2.25 13.21 -3.17
C SER A 112 3.64 13.82 -3.07
N LEU A 113 4.67 13.11 -3.54
CA LEU A 113 6.02 13.66 -3.64
C LEU A 113 6.16 14.71 -4.76
N VAL A 114 5.42 14.55 -5.86
CA VAL A 114 5.48 15.44 -7.04
C VAL A 114 4.66 16.72 -6.82
N ASP A 115 3.45 16.60 -6.30
CA ASP A 115 2.51 17.71 -6.14
C ASP A 115 2.60 18.37 -4.76
N GLY A 116 3.25 17.71 -3.80
CA GLY A 116 3.50 18.25 -2.47
C GLY A 116 2.31 18.19 -1.52
N GLU A 117 1.24 17.48 -1.91
CA GLU A 117 0.04 17.24 -1.11
C GLU A 117 -0.43 15.80 -1.18
N TYR A 118 -1.27 15.37 -0.24
CA TYR A 118 -1.86 14.04 -0.27
C TYR A 118 -2.89 13.94 -1.41
N LEU A 119 -2.82 12.87 -2.22
CA LEU A 119 -3.71 12.68 -3.38
C LEU A 119 -5.05 12.00 -3.05
N GLY A 120 -5.23 11.48 -1.83
CA GLY A 120 -6.41 10.70 -1.47
C GLY A 120 -6.33 9.24 -1.91
N ASP A 121 -7.35 8.47 -1.55
CA ASP A 121 -7.64 7.09 -2.01
C ASP A 121 -6.61 6.00 -1.63
N GLY A 122 -5.45 6.36 -1.08
CA GLY A 122 -4.41 5.40 -0.68
C GLY A 122 -4.67 4.73 0.68
N ALA A 123 -5.47 5.34 1.56
CA ALA A 123 -5.68 4.86 2.92
C ALA A 123 -6.24 3.43 2.96
N TRP A 124 -7.14 3.11 2.04
CA TRP A 124 -7.73 1.79 1.91
C TRP A 124 -6.64 0.72 1.65
N SER A 125 -5.71 1.00 0.73
CA SER A 125 -4.58 0.12 0.38
C SER A 125 -3.54 -0.07 1.49
N LEU A 126 -3.62 0.69 2.59
CA LEU A 126 -2.80 0.42 3.79
C LEU A 126 -3.40 -0.66 4.70
N LEU A 127 -4.67 -1.02 4.52
CA LEU A 127 -5.36 -1.97 5.40
C LEU A 127 -5.99 -3.14 4.63
N GLU A 128 -6.49 -2.90 3.42
CA GLU A 128 -7.19 -3.86 2.57
C GLU A 128 -6.40 -5.16 2.34
N PRO A 129 -5.08 -5.13 2.06
CA PRO A 129 -4.33 -6.37 1.82
C PRO A 129 -4.46 -7.40 2.95
N THR A 130 -4.44 -6.92 4.20
CA THR A 130 -4.56 -7.79 5.38
C THR A 130 -6.01 -8.08 5.73
N MET A 131 -6.92 -7.12 5.53
CA MET A 131 -8.36 -7.32 5.73
C MET A 131 -8.88 -8.47 4.86
N GLU A 132 -8.62 -8.42 3.56
CA GLU A 132 -9.07 -9.45 2.60
C GLU A 132 -8.44 -10.81 2.93
N SER A 133 -7.13 -10.86 3.15
CA SER A 133 -6.43 -12.11 3.49
C SER A 133 -6.96 -12.77 4.76
N VAL A 134 -7.21 -11.99 5.82
CA VAL A 134 -7.77 -12.51 7.08
C VAL A 134 -9.23 -12.95 6.88
N SER A 135 -10.03 -12.15 6.18
CA SER A 135 -11.44 -12.45 5.90
C SER A 135 -11.58 -13.75 5.12
N GLU A 136 -10.81 -13.92 4.04
CA GLU A 136 -10.77 -15.14 3.24
C GLU A 136 -10.38 -16.36 4.09
N ARG A 137 -9.34 -16.23 4.92
CA ARG A 137 -8.88 -17.31 5.81
C ARG A 137 -9.96 -17.71 6.81
N LEU A 138 -10.66 -16.76 7.43
CA LEU A 138 -11.68 -17.01 8.44
C LEU A 138 -12.97 -17.58 7.84
N LEU A 139 -13.29 -17.20 6.60
CA LEU A 139 -14.50 -17.64 5.88
C LEU A 139 -14.29 -18.88 5.00
N GLY A 140 -13.06 -19.40 4.90
CA GLY A 140 -12.75 -20.64 4.18
C GLY A 140 -12.56 -20.46 2.67
N GLY A 141 -12.01 -19.32 2.23
CA GLY A 141 -11.54 -19.09 0.87
C GLY A 141 -12.61 -18.64 -0.12
N MET A 142 -13.59 -17.85 0.32
CA MET A 142 -14.41 -17.06 -0.62
C MET A 142 -13.70 -15.71 -0.84
N PRO A 143 -13.06 -15.49 -2.01
CA PRO A 143 -12.38 -14.24 -2.31
C PRO A 143 -13.39 -13.13 -2.57
N GLY A 144 -13.09 -11.93 -2.09
CA GLY A 144 -13.85 -10.72 -2.36
C GLY A 144 -15.15 -10.62 -1.56
N SER A 145 -15.22 -9.58 -0.74
CA SER A 145 -16.40 -9.19 0.05
C SER A 145 -16.91 -10.29 0.98
N GLY A 146 -16.16 -10.57 2.05
CA GLY A 146 -16.58 -11.45 3.15
C GLY A 146 -17.90 -11.09 3.84
N GLY A 147 -18.64 -10.09 3.33
CA GLY A 147 -19.79 -9.48 3.95
C GLY A 147 -19.41 -8.79 5.26
N ASP A 148 -20.35 -8.03 5.81
CA ASP A 148 -20.17 -7.36 7.11
C ASP A 148 -19.70 -8.34 8.22
N ASP A 149 -20.11 -9.62 8.15
CA ASP A 149 -19.72 -10.66 9.10
C ASP A 149 -18.23 -11.07 9.02
N GLY A 150 -17.65 -11.09 7.81
CA GLY A 150 -16.22 -11.39 7.61
C GLY A 150 -15.33 -10.26 8.10
N GLU A 151 -15.78 -9.04 7.85
CA GLU A 151 -15.11 -7.80 8.25
C GLU A 151 -15.01 -7.70 9.78
N GLU A 152 -16.12 -7.91 10.51
CA GLU A 152 -16.12 -7.86 11.98
C GLU A 152 -15.13 -8.86 12.59
N LEU A 153 -15.08 -10.08 12.05
CA LEU A 153 -14.15 -11.11 12.52
C LEU A 153 -12.69 -10.76 12.21
N ALA A 154 -12.44 -10.15 11.05
CA ALA A 154 -11.10 -9.77 10.64
C ALA A 154 -10.54 -8.58 11.44
N LEU A 155 -11.38 -7.63 11.85
CA LEU A 155 -10.99 -6.49 12.70
C LEU A 155 -10.43 -6.91 14.06
N GLU A 156 -10.86 -8.07 14.59
CA GLU A 156 -10.39 -8.62 15.86
C GLU A 156 -9.19 -9.56 15.70
N ASP A 157 -8.81 -9.90 14.47
CA ASP A 157 -7.71 -10.84 14.22
C ASP A 157 -6.36 -10.22 14.64
N PRO A 158 -5.52 -10.94 15.40
CA PRO A 158 -4.23 -10.42 15.86
C PRO A 158 -3.33 -9.91 14.74
N GLN A 159 -3.44 -10.48 13.53
CA GLN A 159 -2.65 -10.07 12.37
C GLN A 159 -3.13 -8.71 11.83
N PHE A 160 -4.44 -8.50 11.73
CA PHE A 160 -4.99 -7.20 11.32
C PHE A 160 -4.69 -6.11 12.35
N VAL A 161 -4.77 -6.45 13.64
CA VAL A 161 -4.37 -5.54 14.73
C VAL A 161 -2.90 -5.13 14.62
N GLU A 162 -1.99 -6.07 14.33
CA GLU A 162 -0.57 -5.78 14.12
C GLU A 162 -0.35 -4.79 12.95
N VAL A 163 -1.12 -4.92 11.88
CA VAL A 163 -1.07 -4.02 10.72
C VAL A 163 -1.56 -2.63 11.08
N ARG A 164 -2.71 -2.51 11.75
CA ARG A 164 -3.21 -1.22 12.24
C ARG A 164 -2.19 -0.53 13.16
N ASP A 165 -1.66 -1.27 14.13
CA ASP A 165 -0.65 -0.74 15.06
C ASP A 165 0.63 -0.29 14.32
N GLY A 166 1.01 -1.00 13.25
CA GLY A 166 2.10 -0.61 12.34
C GLY A 166 1.82 0.70 11.59
N VAL A 167 0.62 0.85 11.04
CA VAL A 167 0.18 2.08 10.34
C VAL A 167 0.13 3.27 11.31
N ASP A 168 -0.49 3.12 12.48
CA ASP A 168 -0.54 4.16 13.52
C ASP A 168 0.87 4.57 13.97
N ARG A 169 1.77 3.58 14.12
CA ARG A 169 3.17 3.84 14.44
C ARG A 169 3.89 4.58 13.31
N ALA A 170 3.61 4.28 12.05
CA ALA A 170 4.19 4.99 10.91
C ALA A 170 3.76 6.47 10.93
N PHE A 171 2.48 6.77 11.17
CA PHE A 171 1.98 8.14 11.34
C PHE A 171 2.66 8.88 12.50
N ALA A 172 2.77 8.24 13.66
CA ALA A 172 3.43 8.83 14.82
C ALA A 172 4.90 9.16 14.53
N LEU A 173 5.62 8.27 13.86
CA LEU A 173 7.03 8.45 13.55
C LEU A 173 7.25 9.52 12.47
N LEU A 174 6.41 9.58 11.45
CA LEU A 174 6.41 10.65 10.46
C LEU A 174 6.17 12.02 11.11
N SER A 175 5.31 12.08 12.12
CA SER A 175 4.99 13.30 12.89
C SER A 175 6.11 13.73 13.85
N CYS A 176 6.90 12.79 14.38
CA CYS A 176 7.97 13.07 15.36
C CYS A 176 9.37 13.28 14.74
N GLY A 177 9.58 12.94 13.47
CA GLY A 177 10.83 13.22 12.79
C GLY A 177 11.20 12.20 11.72
N GLY A 178 10.77 12.46 10.49
CA GLY A 178 11.50 12.19 9.23
C GLY A 178 12.11 10.80 9.00
N LEU A 179 11.49 9.70 9.45
CA LEU A 179 11.96 8.33 9.16
C LEU A 179 12.16 8.07 7.68
N SER A 180 13.33 7.57 7.30
CA SER A 180 13.61 7.13 5.92
C SER A 180 12.58 6.11 5.44
N ILE A 181 12.41 6.00 4.12
CA ILE A 181 11.53 4.98 3.52
C ILE A 181 11.94 3.58 3.99
N VAL A 182 13.24 3.31 4.18
CA VAL A 182 13.75 2.02 4.68
C VAL A 182 13.21 1.71 6.08
N GLU A 183 13.27 2.67 7.00
CA GLU A 183 12.75 2.49 8.36
C GLU A 183 11.22 2.33 8.36
N LEU A 184 10.51 3.03 7.47
CA LEU A 184 9.07 2.88 7.32
C LEU A 184 8.69 1.50 6.77
N VAL A 185 9.47 0.93 5.84
CA VAL A 185 9.26 -0.44 5.35
C VAL A 185 9.35 -1.46 6.48
N GLU A 186 10.26 -1.28 7.44
CA GLU A 186 10.34 -2.19 8.60
C GLU A 186 9.11 -2.09 9.51
N VAL A 187 8.56 -0.88 9.68
CA VAL A 187 7.33 -0.66 10.46
C VAL A 187 6.11 -1.22 9.74
N LEU A 188 6.08 -1.13 8.40
CA LEU A 188 4.99 -1.59 7.53
C LEU A 188 5.18 -3.03 7.03
N ALA A 189 6.26 -3.72 7.41
CA ALA A 189 6.49 -5.12 7.06
C ALA A 189 5.29 -6.05 7.41
N PRO A 190 4.47 -5.75 8.45
CA PRO A 190 3.27 -6.53 8.71
C PRO A 190 2.18 -6.47 7.64
N LEU A 191 2.18 -5.48 6.73
CA LEU A 191 1.15 -5.29 5.68
C LEU A 191 0.93 -6.54 4.83
N LEU A 192 1.99 -7.32 4.61
CA LEU A 192 1.85 -8.62 3.97
C LEU A 192 1.52 -9.68 5.03
N PRO A 193 0.54 -10.56 4.78
CA PRO A 193 0.38 -11.75 5.59
C PRO A 193 1.66 -12.62 5.52
N PRO A 194 2.04 -13.35 6.58
CA PRO A 194 3.29 -14.14 6.61
C PRO A 194 3.50 -15.05 5.40
N GLU A 195 2.43 -15.61 4.85
CA GLU A 195 2.38 -16.44 3.65
C GLU A 195 2.70 -15.67 2.35
N ALA A 196 2.50 -14.35 2.32
CA ALA A 196 2.89 -13.46 1.23
C ALA A 196 4.27 -12.81 1.45
N ARG A 197 4.86 -12.91 2.65
CA ARG A 197 6.22 -12.42 2.95
C ARG A 197 7.27 -13.34 2.34
N TRP A 198 7.56 -13.15 1.05
CA TRP A 198 8.61 -13.89 0.36
C TRP A 198 10.01 -13.47 0.88
N PRO A 199 11.01 -14.38 0.99
CA PRO A 199 12.40 -13.97 1.16
C PRO A 199 12.88 -13.31 -0.13
N VAL A 200 12.72 -12.00 -0.24
CA VAL A 200 13.22 -11.26 -1.39
C VAL A 200 14.72 -11.05 -1.18
N ASP A 201 15.54 -11.67 -2.03
CA ASP A 201 16.91 -11.22 -2.23
C ASP A 201 16.83 -9.84 -2.94
N LEU A 202 16.66 -8.76 -2.15
CA LEU A 202 16.74 -7.37 -2.59
C LEU A 202 18.19 -6.89 -2.67
#